data_AF-A0AAV5MF11-F1
#
_entry.id   AF-A0AAV5MF11-F1
#
_cell.length_a   1.000
_cell.length_b   1.000
_cell.length_c   1.000
_cell.angle_alpha   90.00
_cell.angle_beta   90.00
_cell.angle_gamma   90.00
#
_symmetry.space_group_name_H-M   'P 1'
#
loop_
_entity.id
_entity.type
_entity.pdbx_description
1 polymer ?
#
loop_
_entity_poly.entity_id
_entity_poly.type
_entity_poly.pdbx_seq_one_letter_code
_entity_poly.pdbx_strand_id
1 'polypeptide(L)' 'MSFLQVQFPLLARLNDAYKELPSFQDAMPEKQPDAPPSVAS' A
#
# COMPACT_ATOMS: atom_id res chain seq x y z
N MET A 1 5.19 1.27 -17.33
CA MET A 1 5.91 0.71 -16.18
C MET A 1 6.53 1.86 -15.41
N SER A 2 6.21 1.99 -14.12
CA SER A 2 6.71 3.08 -13.28
C SER A 2 8.23 2.92 -13.05
N PHE A 3 8.95 4.05 -12.94
CA PHE A 3 10.41 4.06 -12.77
C PHE A 3 10.85 3.36 -11.47
N LEU A 4 9.98 3.31 -10.46
CA LEU A 4 10.24 2.63 -9.19
C LEU A 4 10.20 1.09 -9.31
N GLN A 5 9.37 0.54 -10.20
CA GLN A 5 9.29 -0.92 -10.44
C GLN A 5 10.56 -1.48 -11.07
N VAL A 6 11.26 -0.68 -11.89
CA VAL A 6 12.48 -1.11 -12.60
C VAL A 6 13.76 -0.96 -11.77
N GLN A 7 13.78 -0.05 -10.79
CA GLN A 7 14.96 0.16 -9.93
C GLN A 7 15.13 -0.93 -8.87
N PHE A 8 14.01 -1.45 -8.32
CA PHE A 8 14.02 -2.48 -7.28
C PHE A 8 13.00 -3.59 -7.58
N PRO A 9 13.26 -4.43 -8.61
CA PRO A 9 12.26 -5.37 -9.12
C PRO A 9 11.78 -6.38 -8.08
N LEU A 10 12.66 -6.83 -7.18
CA LEU A 10 12.29 -7.74 -6.10
C LEU A 10 11.36 -7.06 -5.07
N LEU A 11 11.70 -5.85 -4.63
CA LEU A 11 10.92 -5.11 -3.64
C LEU A 11 9.54 -4.73 -4.20
N ALA A 12 9.48 -4.37 -5.49
CA ALA A 12 8.23 -4.09 -6.17
C ALA A 12 7.32 -5.33 -6.20
N ARG A 13 7.86 -6.51 -6.58
CA ARG A 13 7.08 -7.75 -6.58
C ARG A 13 6.52 -8.09 -5.19
N LEU A 14 7.32 -7.92 -4.13
CA LEU A 14 6.86 -8.16 -2.76
C LEU A 14 5.78 -7.16 -2.33
N ASN A 15 5.94 -5.88 -2.67
CA ASN A 15 4.93 -4.86 -2.38
C ASN A 15 3.60 -5.19 -3.07
N ASP A 16 3.62 -5.63 -4.32
CA ASP A 16 2.41 -6.01 -5.05
C ASP A 16 1.76 -7.27 -4.43
N ALA A 17 2.55 -8.28 -4.07
CA ALA A 17 2.04 -9.47 -3.37
C ALA A 17 1.38 -9.13 -2.02
N TYR A 18 1.91 -8.16 -1.27
CA TYR A 18 1.31 -7.71 0.00
C TYR A 18 -0.03 -7.00 -0.19
N LYS A 19 -0.25 -6.29 -1.31
CA LYS A 19 -1.55 -5.64 -1.58
C LYS A 19 -2.70 -6.64 -1.72
N GLU A 20 -2.42 -7.90 -2.04
CA GLU A 20 -3.42 -8.96 -2.18
C GLU A 20 -3.86 -9.55 -0.83
N LEU A 21 -3.09 -9.32 0.24
CA LEU A 21 -3.35 -9.91 1.55
C LEU A 21 -4.26 -8.99 2.40
N PRO A 22 -5.38 -9.50 2.94
CA PRO A 22 -6.28 -8.72 3.78
C PRO A 22 -5.59 -8.07 4.98
N SER A 23 -4.67 -8.80 5.64
CA SER A 23 -3.94 -8.29 6.80
C SER A 23 -3.12 -7.03 6.50
N PHE A 24 -2.57 -6.91 5.29
CA PHE A 24 -1.88 -5.70 4.87
C PHE A 24 -2.86 -4.58 4.51
N GLN A 25 -3.98 -4.92 3.84
CA GLN A 25 -5.02 -3.95 3.54
C GLN A 25 -5.64 -3.35 4.81
N ASP A 26 -5.84 -4.13 5.85
CA ASP A 26 -6.42 -3.69 7.12
C ASP A 26 -5.43 -2.87 7.97
N ALA A 27 -4.14 -3.17 7.83
CA ALA A 27 -3.07 -2.41 8.44
C ALA A 27 -2.67 -1.14 7.66
N MET A 28 -3.39 -0.77 6.60
CA MET A 28 -3.11 0.46 5.87
C MET A 28 -3.28 1.70 6.78
N PRO A 29 -2.42 2.72 6.65
CA PRO A 29 -2.45 3.91 7.51
C PRO A 29 -3.82 4.60 7.57
N GLU A 30 -4.52 4.68 6.44
CA GLU A 30 -5.82 5.31 6.30
C GLU A 30 -6.97 4.56 6.99
N LYS A 31 -6.76 3.29 7.37
CA LYS A 31 -7.76 2.48 8.09
C LYS A 31 -7.55 2.46 9.60
N GLN A 32 -6.52 3.15 10.10
CA GLN A 32 -6.23 3.15 11.53
C GLN A 32 -7.27 4.03 12.29
N PRO A 33 -7.55 3.73 13.57
CA PRO A 33 -8.57 4.47 14.34
C PRO A 33 -8.27 5.97 14.49
N ASP A 34 -6.98 6.35 14.42
CA ASP A 34 -6.47 7.71 14.50
C ASP A 34 -6.23 8.35 13.12
N ALA A 35 -6.55 7.65 12.04
CA ALA A 35 -6.44 8.20 10.70
C ALA A 35 -7.32 9.45 10.58
N PRO A 36 -6.80 10.54 9.95
CA PRO A 36 -7.61 11.72 9.73
C PRO A 36 -8.84 11.35 8.90
N PRO A 37 -10.03 11.93 9.20
CA PRO A 37 -11.21 11.67 8.40
C PRO A 37 -10.92 12.06 6.96
N SER A 38 -11.31 11.19 6.01
CA SER A 38 -11.19 11.50 4.60
C SER A 38 -11.98 12.77 4.32
N VAL A 39 -11.27 13.86 4.01
CA VAL A 39 -11.89 15.12 3.61
C VAL A 39 -12.42 14.90 2.20
N ALA A 40 -13.66 14.40 2.10
CA ALA A 40 -14.37 14.34 0.84
C ALA A 40 -14.60 15.78 0.36
N SER A 41 -13.96 16.16 -0.75
CA SER A 41 -14.30 17.35 -1.54
C SER A 41 -15.23 16.95 -2.67
#